data_AF-A0A2U2BSD3-F1
#
_entry.id   AF-A0A2U2BSD3-F1
#
_cell.length_a   1.000
_cell.length_b   1.000
_cell.length_c   1.000
_cell.angle_alpha   90.00
_cell.angle_beta   90.00
_cell.angle_gamma   90.00
#
_symmetry.space_group_name_H-M   'P 1'
#
loop_
_entity.id
_entity.type
_entity.pdbx_description
1 polymer ?
#
loop_
_entity_poly.entity_id
_entity_poly.type
_entity_poly.pdbx_seq_one_letter_code
_entity_poly.pdbx_strand_id
1 'polypeptide(L)' 'MAQAHRNRLLPWWIGGIIVLIADAFVAWQLFFCGCPGLPLAKALVVIVVPAVYLVLMYLTLTSQE' A
#
# COMPACT_ATOMS: atom_id res chain seq x y z
N MET A 1 27.88 17.54 7.69
CA MET A 1 27.65 16.42 6.76
C MET A 1 26.75 16.95 5.67
N ALA A 2 27.23 17.06 4.43
CA ALA A 2 26.42 17.58 3.33
C ALA A 2 25.27 16.60 3.07
N GLN A 3 24.06 16.98 3.47
CA GLN A 3 22.86 16.20 3.25
C GLN A 3 22.55 16.27 1.75
N ALA A 4 23.01 15.28 0.99
CA ALA A 4 22.60 15.11 -0.40
C ALA A 4 21.07 15.21 -0.43
N HIS A 5 20.53 16.09 -1.27
CA HIS A 5 19.11 16.30 -1.45
C HIS A 5 18.47 15.02 -1.99
N ARG A 6 18.23 14.05 -1.10
CA ARG A 6 17.55 12.79 -1.42
C ARG A 6 16.10 13.16 -1.66
N ASN A 7 15.66 12.92 -2.89
CA ASN A 7 14.29 13.14 -3.31
C ASN A 7 13.34 12.28 -2.46
N ARG A 8 12.79 12.84 -1.37
CA ARG A 8 11.96 12.13 -0.39
C ARG A 8 10.70 11.53 -0.97
N LEU A 9 10.23 12.09 -2.07
CA LEU A 9 9.03 11.65 -2.77
C LEU A 9 9.28 10.37 -3.59
N LEU A 10 10.53 10.09 -3.95
CA LEU A 10 10.86 8.97 -4.84
C LEU A 10 10.60 7.59 -4.18
N PRO A 11 11.02 7.32 -2.93
CA PRO A 11 10.62 6.10 -2.22
C PRO A 11 9.11 5.97 -2.01
N TRP A 12 8.41 7.10 -1.84
CA TRP A 12 6.97 7.11 -1.61
C TRP A 12 6.19 6.74 -2.86
N TRP A 13 6.56 7.29 -4.01
CA TRP A 13 5.98 6.89 -5.30
C TRP A 13 6.20 5.40 -5.57
N ILE A 14 7.41 4.90 -5.32
CA ILE A 14 7.72 3.47 -5.50
C ILE A 14 6.85 2.61 -4.59
N GLY A 15 6.80 2.92 -3.30
CA GLY A 15 5.98 2.17 -2.33
C GLY A 15 4.49 2.23 -2.67
N GLY A 16 3.98 3.39 -3.06
CA GLY A 16 2.57 3.57 -3.41
C GLY A 16 2.16 2.80 -4.66
N ILE A 17 3.01 2.78 -5.69
CA ILE A 17 2.77 2.00 -6.91
C ILE A 17 2.76 0.50 -6.61
N ILE A 18 3.71 0.00 -5.80
CA ILE A 18 3.77 -1.42 -5.44
C ILE A 18 2.49 -1.85 -4.70
N VAL A 19 2.04 -1.04 -3.73
CA VAL A 19 0.81 -1.31 -2.96
C VAL A 19 -0.41 -1.33 -3.88
N LEU A 20 -0.55 -0.34 -4.76
CA LEU A 20 -1.64 -0.28 -5.73
C LEU A 20 -1.71 -1.52 -6.63
N ILE A 21 -0.56 -1.97 -7.15
CA ILE A 21 -0.49 -3.17 -8.00
C ILE A 21 -0.87 -4.42 -7.21
N ALA A 22 -0.35 -4.56 -5.98
CA ALA A 22 -0.66 -5.69 -5.12
C ALA A 22 -2.16 -5.74 -4.77
N ASP A 23 -2.76 -4.62 -4.38
CA ASP A 23 -4.19 -4.53 -4.09
C ASP A 23 -5.05 -4.84 -5.30
N ALA A 24 -4.72 -4.27 -6.47
CA ALA A 24 -5.45 -4.53 -7.70
C ALA A 24 -5.40 -6.02 -8.06
N PHE A 25 -4.25 -6.68 -7.89
CA PHE A 25 -4.10 -8.11 -8.15
C PHE A 25 -4.92 -8.97 -7.19
N VAL A 26 -4.88 -8.67 -5.89
CA VAL A 26 -5.65 -9.42 -4.90
C VAL A 26 -7.15 -9.19 -5.07
N ALA A 27 -7.57 -7.94 -5.32
CA ALA A 27 -8.96 -7.61 -5.66
C ALA A 27 -9.42 -8.40 -6.90
N TRP A 28 -8.60 -8.42 -7.96
CA TRP A 28 -8.92 -9.20 -9.17
C TRP A 28 -9.12 -10.69 -8.86
N GLN A 29 -8.21 -11.33 -8.11
CA GLN A 29 -8.37 -12.73 -7.71
C GLN A 29 -9.65 -12.96 -6.89
N LEU A 30 -10.02 -12.02 -6.03
CA LEU A 30 -11.19 -12.17 -5.17
C LEU A 30 -12.50 -12.00 -5.93
N PHE A 31 -12.59 -11.02 -6.82
CA PHE A 31 -13.82 -10.74 -7.57
C PHE A 31 -13.99 -11.65 -8.78
N PHE A 32 -12.90 -12.11 -9.42
CA PHE A 32 -12.96 -12.83 -10.69
C PHE A 32 -12.57 -14.31 -10.61
N CYS A 33 -11.73 -14.74 -9.67
CA CYS A 33 -11.30 -16.16 -9.58
C CYS A 33 -12.13 -17.02 -8.61
N GLY A 34 -13.19 -16.48 -8.00
CA GLY A 34 -14.20 -17.29 -7.29
C GLY A 34 -13.66 -18.12 -6.12
N CYS A 35 -12.62 -17.65 -5.43
CA CYS A 35 -12.05 -18.39 -4.31
C CYS A 35 -13.08 -18.45 -3.15
N PRO A 36 -13.41 -19.63 -2.57
CA PRO A 36 -14.33 -19.72 -1.45
C PRO A 36 -13.65 -19.24 -0.16
N GLY A 37 -14.22 -18.23 0.50
CA GLY A 37 -13.71 -17.72 1.77
C GLY A 37 -14.56 -16.57 2.28
N LEU A 38 -14.58 -16.36 3.60
CA LEU A 38 -15.46 -15.43 4.30
C LEU A 38 -15.33 -14.01 3.71
N PRO A 39 -16.42 -13.43 3.16
CA PRO A 39 -16.35 -12.17 2.43
C PRO A 39 -15.84 -11.01 3.30
N LEU A 40 -16.12 -11.05 4.60
CA LEU A 40 -15.65 -10.06 5.57
C LEU A 40 -14.13 -10.09 5.78
N ALA A 41 -13.54 -11.28 6.00
CA ALA A 41 -12.09 -11.40 6.21
C ALA A 41 -11.29 -10.96 4.98
N LYS A 42 -11.82 -11.24 3.79
CA LYS A 42 -11.24 -10.83 2.50
C LYS A 42 -11.30 -9.33 2.28
N ALA A 43 -12.46 -8.70 2.55
CA ALA A 43 -12.60 -7.26 2.45
C ALA A 43 -11.68 -6.52 3.43
N LEU A 44 -11.52 -7.06 4.64
CA LEU A 44 -10.69 -6.45 5.69
C LEU A 44 -9.21 -6.48 5.30
N VAL A 45 -8.69 -7.61 4.80
CA VAL A 45 -7.29 -7.69 4.37
C VAL A 45 -7.00 -6.78 3.17
N VAL A 46 -7.89 -6.72 2.18
CA VAL A 46 -7.69 -5.93 0.96
C VAL A 46 -7.90 -4.42 1.15
N ILE A 47 -8.55 -4.00 2.23
CA ILE A 47 -8.80 -2.57 2.47
C ILE A 47 -7.96 -2.06 3.64
N VAL A 48 -7.95 -2.78 4.76
CA VAL A 48 -7.37 -2.27 6.01
C VAL A 48 -5.85 -2.35 5.98
N VAL A 49 -5.27 -3.46 5.52
CA VAL A 49 -3.81 -3.62 5.44
C VAL A 49 -3.15 -2.57 4.55
N PRO A 50 -3.59 -2.37 3.29
CA PRO A 50 -3.02 -1.34 2.43
C PRO A 50 -3.32 0.07 2.93
N ALA A 51 -4.50 0.34 3.49
CA ALA A 51 -4.80 1.64 4.09
C ALA A 51 -3.83 1.97 5.24
N VAL A 52 -3.62 1.02 6.16
CA VAL A 52 -2.66 1.20 7.27
C VAL A 52 -1.24 1.39 6.73
N TYR A 53 -0.83 0.62 5.73
CA TYR A 53 0.49 0.78 5.12
C TYR A 53 0.67 2.17 4.47
N LEU A 54 -0.32 2.64 3.70
CA LEU A 54 -0.28 3.98 3.09
C LEU A 54 -0.23 5.08 4.15
N VAL A 55 -0.97 4.94 5.25
CA VAL A 55 -0.91 5.85 6.39
C VAL A 55 0.48 5.87 7.02
N LEU A 56 1.08 4.70 7.29
CA LEU A 56 2.45 4.61 7.83
C LEU A 56 3.48 5.21 6.85
N MET A 57 3.30 5.00 5.55
CA MET A 57 4.16 5.55 4.52
C MET A 57 4.03 7.08 4.45
N TYR A 58 2.83 7.62 4.58
CA TYR A 58 2.57 9.06 4.70
C TYR A 58 3.21 9.64 5.96
N LEU A 59 2.97 9.04 7.13
CA LEU A 59 3.57 9.47 8.39
C LEU A 59 5.10 9.45 8.34
N THR A 60 5.69 8.44 7.69
CA THR A 60 7.14 8.39 7.47
C THR A 60 7.63 9.57 6.65
N LEU A 61 6.86 10.01 5.66
CA LEU A 61 7.20 11.16 4.83
C LEU A 61 7.10 12.47 5.61
N THR A 62 6.05 12.64 6.42
CA THR A 62 5.87 13.85 7.25
C THR A 62 6.86 13.91 8.42
N SER A 63 7.19 12.78 9.03
CA SER A 63 8.16 12.72 10.14
C SER A 63 9.59 12.93 9.69
N GLN A 64 9.86 12.84 8.40
CA GLN A 64 11.17 13.19 7.88
C GLN A 64 11.33 14.71 7.77
N GLU A 65 10.28 15.52 7.60
CA GLU A 65 10.38 17.01 7.62
C GLU A 65 11.11 17.53 8.85
#